data_AF-A0A7J9ICD6-F1
#
_entry.id   AF-A0A7J9ICD6-F1
#
_cell.length_a   1.000
_cell.length_b   1.000
_cell.length_c   1.000
_cell.angle_alpha   90.00
_cell.angle_beta   90.00
_cell.angle_gamma   90.00
#
_symmetry.space_group_name_H-M   'P 1'
#
loop_
_entity.id
_entity.type
_entity.pdbx_description
1 polymer ?
#
loop_
_entity_poly.entity_id
_entity_poly.type
_entity_poly.pdbx_seq_one_letter_code
_entity_poly.pdbx_strand_id
1 'polypeptide(L)'
;MESLNGINSHSSLPSTHKKPDSSAASLDRFLEGITVLLSRWHGLQMAVQNQWGGLDSFQKSQQLAADVFSWFIQSKAHRVEDLENLLHESMLLSLNTEIEDGSIEE
;
A
#
# COMPACT_ATOMS: atom_id res chain seq x y z
N MET A 1 12.46 0.29 -69.12
CA MET A 1 13.08 -0.93 -68.60
C MET A 1 13.92 -0.53 -67.41
N GLU A 2 13.80 -1.33 -66.35
CA GLU A 2 14.63 -1.39 -65.16
C GLU A 2 14.48 -0.27 -64.10
N SER A 3 13.64 -0.62 -63.13
CA SER A 3 13.68 -0.26 -61.71
C SER A 3 15.09 -0.21 -61.14
N LEU A 4 15.34 0.70 -60.20
CA LEU A 4 15.99 0.34 -58.94
C LEU A 4 15.40 1.14 -57.77
N ASN A 5 14.91 0.34 -56.83
CA ASN A 5 14.34 0.64 -55.53
C ASN A 5 15.47 1.10 -54.59
N GLY A 6 15.20 2.06 -53.69
CA GLY A 6 16.24 2.63 -52.81
C GLY A 6 15.67 3.33 -51.58
N ILE A 7 14.90 2.57 -50.81
CA ILE A 7 14.66 2.65 -49.35
C ILE A 7 15.50 3.72 -48.62
N ASN A 8 14.85 4.70 -47.98
CA ASN A 8 15.26 5.07 -46.62
C ASN A 8 14.11 5.67 -45.80
N SER A 9 13.47 4.81 -45.02
CA SER A 9 12.55 5.16 -43.95
C SER A 9 13.34 5.38 -42.67
N HIS A 10 13.56 6.63 -42.25
CA HIS A 10 13.93 6.94 -40.87
C HIS A 10 12.95 7.96 -40.30
N SER A 11 11.76 7.47 -39.93
CA SER A 11 10.95 8.11 -38.91
C SER A 11 11.53 7.76 -37.55
N SER A 12 12.38 8.64 -37.01
CA SER A 12 12.84 8.55 -35.62
C SER A 12 11.67 8.82 -34.68
N LEU A 13 11.04 7.75 -34.18
CA LEU A 13 10.21 7.79 -32.99
C LEU A 13 11.14 7.95 -31.78
N PRO A 14 11.00 8.99 -30.94
CA PRO A 14 11.54 8.93 -29.60
C PRO A 14 10.60 8.05 -28.77
N SER A 15 10.87 6.74 -28.71
CA SER A 15 10.36 5.90 -27.63
C SER A 15 11.05 6.32 -26.35
N THR A 16 10.52 7.36 -25.70
CA THR A 16 10.81 7.62 -24.29
C THR A 16 10.08 6.54 -23.48
N HIS A 17 10.71 5.36 -23.38
CA HIS A 17 10.46 4.49 -22.23
C HIS A 17 10.93 5.28 -21.00
N LYS A 18 10.03 6.08 -20.42
CA LYS A 18 10.15 6.52 -19.03
C LYS A 18 10.11 5.25 -18.20
N LYS A 19 11.29 4.72 -17.91
CA LYS A 19 11.50 3.77 -16.81
C LYS A 19 10.87 4.47 -15.59
N PRO A 20 9.81 3.92 -14.97
CA PRO A 20 9.29 4.52 -13.75
C PRO A 20 10.46 4.66 -12.80
N ASP A 21 10.61 5.86 -12.21
CA ASP A 21 11.68 6.15 -11.27
C ASP A 21 11.71 5.01 -10.25
N SER A 22 12.81 4.25 -10.22
CA SER A 22 12.90 2.96 -9.50
C SER A 22 12.50 3.05 -8.03
N SER A 23 12.55 4.26 -7.45
CA SER A 23 12.12 4.59 -6.09
C SER A 23 10.60 4.58 -5.94
N ALA A 24 9.84 5.24 -6.83
CA ALA A 24 8.39 5.29 -6.75
C ALA A 24 7.77 3.89 -6.86
N ALA A 25 8.25 3.09 -7.83
CA ALA A 25 7.82 1.71 -7.98
C ALA A 25 8.17 0.81 -6.78
N SER A 26 9.20 1.17 -5.98
CA SER A 26 9.56 0.45 -4.76
C SER A 26 8.64 0.84 -3.59
N LEU A 27 8.27 2.11 -3.49
CA LEU A 27 7.32 2.60 -2.50
C LEU A 27 5.92 2.03 -2.73
N ASP A 28 5.47 1.96 -3.97
CA ASP A 28 4.16 1.37 -4.31
C ASP A 28 4.09 -0.11 -3.89
N ARG A 29 5.14 -0.89 -4.17
CA ARG A 29 5.23 -2.29 -3.72
C ARG A 29 5.29 -2.43 -2.21
N PHE A 30 5.89 -1.46 -1.52
CA PHE A 30 5.94 -1.48 -0.06
C PHE A 30 4.55 -1.23 0.54
N LEU A 31 3.81 -0.25 0.03
CA LEU A 31 2.41 -0.02 0.40
C LEU A 31 1.52 -1.24 0.07
N GLU A 32 1.73 -1.85 -1.09
CA GLU A 32 1.04 -3.09 -1.47
C GLU A 32 1.32 -4.22 -0.46
N GLY A 33 2.58 -4.39 -0.06
CA GLY A 33 2.96 -5.37 0.96
C GLY A 33 2.28 -5.13 2.31
N ILE A 34 2.24 -3.89 2.79
CA ILE A 34 1.53 -3.49 4.01
C ILE A 34 0.04 -3.82 3.88
N THR A 35 -0.58 -3.45 2.76
CA THR A 35 -2.01 -3.69 2.49
C THR A 35 -2.32 -5.18 2.51
N VAL A 36 -1.47 -6.01 1.90
CA VAL A 36 -1.63 -7.47 1.89
C VAL A 36 -1.50 -8.05 3.29
N LEU A 37 -0.51 -7.62 4.08
CA LEU A 37 -0.33 -8.09 5.45
C LEU A 37 -1.57 -7.77 6.31
N LEU A 38 -2.00 -6.50 6.30
CA LEU A 38 -3.19 -6.08 7.04
C LEU A 38 -4.45 -6.81 6.57
N SER A 39 -4.60 -7.07 5.26
CA SER A 39 -5.75 -7.81 4.73
C SER A 39 -5.87 -9.25 5.24
N ARG A 40 -4.79 -9.82 5.78
CA ARG A 40 -4.72 -11.18 6.33
C ARG A 40 -4.90 -11.21 7.85
N TRP A 41 -4.84 -10.06 8.52
CA TRP A 41 -5.06 -9.97 9.96
C TRP A 41 -6.54 -10.19 10.28
N HIS A 42 -6.83 -11.25 11.04
CA HIS A 42 -8.20 -11.70 11.26
C HIS A 42 -9.08 -10.68 11.99
N GLY A 43 -8.53 -9.99 13.01
CA GLY A 43 -9.25 -8.94 13.73
C GLY A 43 -9.74 -7.82 12.81
N LEU A 44 -8.86 -7.36 11.91
CA LEU A 44 -9.21 -6.34 10.92
C LEU A 44 -10.22 -6.85 9.89
N GLN A 45 -10.08 -8.09 9.40
CA GLN A 45 -11.07 -8.70 8.51
C GLN A 45 -12.46 -8.71 9.13
N MET A 46 -12.56 -9.12 10.39
CA MET A 46 -13.83 -9.15 11.13
C MET A 46 -14.42 -7.75 11.28
N ALA A 47 -13.61 -6.75 11.64
CA ALA A 47 -14.06 -5.37 11.77
C ALA A 47 -14.60 -4.77 10.46
N VAL A 48 -13.97 -5.12 9.32
CA VAL A 48 -14.43 -4.68 8.00
C VAL A 48 -15.70 -5.41 7.58
N GLN A 49 -15.73 -6.74 7.66
CA GLN A 49 -16.86 -7.55 7.20
C GLN A 49 -18.14 -7.26 7.98
N ASN A 50 -18.01 -7.04 9.28
CA ASN A 50 -19.14 -6.75 10.17
C ASN A 50 -19.44 -5.25 10.33
N GLN A 51 -18.71 -4.38 9.61
CA GLN A 51 -18.90 -2.93 9.67
C GLN A 51 -18.82 -2.38 11.11
N TRP A 52 -17.91 -2.90 11.94
CA TRP A 52 -17.79 -2.48 13.34
C TRP A 52 -17.42 -1.00 13.47
N GLY A 53 -16.57 -0.50 12.56
CA GLY A 53 -16.32 0.93 12.39
C GLY A 53 -17.39 1.70 11.62
N GLY A 54 -18.48 1.08 11.19
CA GLY A 54 -19.50 1.67 10.32
C GLY A 54 -19.38 1.28 8.85
N LEU A 55 -20.21 1.90 8.01
CA LEU A 55 -20.27 1.58 6.57
C LEU A 55 -18.95 1.84 5.83
N ASP A 56 -18.11 2.72 6.40
CA ASP A 56 -16.79 3.09 5.88
C ASP A 56 -15.65 2.24 6.45
N SER A 57 -15.91 1.13 7.17
CA SER A 57 -14.85 0.27 7.72
C SER A 57 -13.81 -0.17 6.68
N PHE A 58 -14.22 -0.42 5.43
CA PHE A 58 -13.28 -0.76 4.36
C PHE A 58 -12.40 0.43 3.93
N GLN A 59 -12.91 1.66 4.02
CA GLN A 59 -12.10 2.86 3.77
C GLN A 59 -11.13 3.09 4.93
N LYS A 60 -11.57 2.84 6.18
CA LYS A 60 -10.74 2.92 7.38
C LYS A 60 -9.60 1.90 7.38
N SER A 61 -9.83 0.67 6.91
CA SER A 61 -8.74 -0.31 6.77
C SER A 61 -7.70 0.10 5.73
N GLN A 62 -8.11 0.73 4.63
CA GLN A 62 -7.18 1.31 3.65
C GLN A 62 -6.43 2.52 4.23
N GLN A 63 -7.10 3.35 5.03
CA GLN A 63 -6.45 4.46 5.73
C GLN A 63 -5.40 3.95 6.72
N LEU A 64 -5.70 2.88 7.47
CA LEU A 64 -4.72 2.23 8.35
C LEU A 64 -3.47 1.78 7.59
N ALA A 65 -3.61 1.19 6.40
CA ALA A 65 -2.47 0.82 5.56
C ALA A 65 -1.64 2.05 5.15
N ALA A 66 -2.30 3.15 4.78
CA ALA A 66 -1.64 4.41 4.44
C ALA A 66 -0.93 5.04 5.65
N ASP A 67 -1.51 4.96 6.84
CA ASP A 67 -0.95 5.49 8.08
C ASP A 67 0.30 4.70 8.50
N VAL A 68 0.25 3.37 8.45
CA VAL A 68 1.42 2.51 8.68
C VAL A 68 2.52 2.80 7.67
N PHE A 69 2.17 2.92 6.38
CA PHE A 69 3.13 3.31 5.35
C PHE A 69 3.76 4.68 5.64
N SER A 70 2.94 5.68 5.97
CA SER A 70 3.41 7.02 6.30
C SER A 70 4.35 7.01 7.51
N TRP A 71 4.03 6.22 8.55
CA TRP A 71 4.89 6.02 9.71
C TRP A 71 6.28 5.48 9.34
N PHE A 72 6.34 4.49 8.45
CA PHE A 72 7.60 3.94 7.96
C PHE A 72 8.45 4.99 7.21
N ILE A 73 7.82 5.86 6.42
CA ILE A 73 8.56 6.84 5.61
C ILE A 73 8.97 8.08 6.42
N GLN A 74 8.19 8.47 7.42
CA GLN A 74 8.41 9.73 8.16
C GLN A 74 9.26 9.57 9.41
N SER A 75 9.25 8.41 10.06
CA SER A 75 10.00 8.23 11.30
C SER A 75 11.50 8.04 11.06
N LYS A 76 12.32 8.75 11.85
CA LYS A 76 13.78 8.57 11.87
C LYS A 76 14.21 7.35 12.68
N ALA A 77 13.33 6.84 13.55
CA ALA A 77 13.56 5.68 14.39
C ALA A 77 12.24 4.91 14.55
N HIS A 78 12.22 3.67 14.08
CA HIS A 78 11.05 2.80 14.15
C HIS A 78 11.14 1.97 15.41
N ARG A 79 10.24 2.21 16.36
CA ARG A 79 10.04 1.36 17.52
C ARG A 79 8.81 0.50 17.29
N VAL A 80 8.90 -0.78 17.59
CA VAL A 80 7.77 -1.71 17.41
C VAL A 80 6.59 -1.26 18.26
N GLU A 81 6.86 -0.82 19.50
CA GLU A 81 5.84 -0.28 20.40
C GLU A 81 5.01 0.88 19.80
N ASP A 82 5.63 1.75 18.99
CA ASP A 82 4.91 2.86 18.35
C ASP A 82 3.98 2.37 17.23
N LEU A 83 4.38 1.31 16.52
CA LEU A 83 3.56 0.68 15.49
C LEU A 83 2.41 -0.11 16.11
N GLU A 84 2.67 -0.87 17.18
CA GLU A 84 1.64 -1.58 17.95
C GLU A 84 0.58 -0.60 18.47
N ASN A 85 1.01 0.53 19.04
CA ASN A 85 0.10 1.59 19.48
C ASN A 85 -0.73 2.16 18.31
N LEU A 86 -0.12 2.40 17.14
CA LEU A 86 -0.85 2.86 15.95
C LEU A 86 -1.93 1.86 15.52
N LEU A 87 -1.60 0.55 15.50
CA LEU A 87 -2.55 -0.51 15.16
C LEU A 87 -3.67 -0.60 16.18
N HIS A 88 -3.34 -0.58 17.48
CA HIS A 88 -4.30 -0.67 18.58
C HIS A 88 -5.27 0.51 18.56
N GLU A 89 -4.77 1.75 18.51
CA GLU A 89 -5.61 2.96 18.46
C GLU A 89 -6.49 2.98 17.22
N SER A 90 -5.99 2.52 16.07
CA SER A 90 -6.80 2.46 14.84
C SER A 90 -7.93 1.45 14.95
N MET A 91 -7.67 0.27 15.51
CA MET A 91 -8.69 -0.74 15.75
C MET A 91 -9.74 -0.24 16.75
N LEU A 92 -9.30 0.35 17.86
CA LEU A 92 -10.17 0.80 18.94
C LEU A 92 -11.00 2.02 18.54
N LEU A 93 -10.35 3.08 18.05
CA LEU A 93 -10.99 4.38 17.84
C LEU A 93 -11.71 4.48 16.49
N SER A 94 -11.18 3.86 15.43
CA SER A 94 -11.75 3.99 14.08
C SER A 94 -12.66 2.81 13.72
N LEU A 95 -12.24 1.60 14.07
CA LEU A 95 -12.92 0.35 13.72
C LEU A 95 -13.76 -0.22 14.87
N ASN A 96 -13.82 0.47 16.02
CA ASN A 96 -14.60 0.08 17.20
C ASN A 96 -14.35 -1.38 17.62
N THR A 97 -13.08 -1.78 17.61
CA THR A 97 -12.64 -3.15 17.89
C THR A 97 -11.54 -3.13 18.94
N GLU A 98 -11.81 -3.75 20.09
CA GLU A 98 -10.80 -4.01 21.11
C GLU A 98 -10.10 -5.34 20.77
N ILE A 99 -8.76 -5.32 20.68
CA ILE A 99 -7.94 -6.48 20.36
C ILE A 99 -7.05 -6.78 21.57
N GLU A 100 -7.23 -7.94 22.17
CA GLU A 100 -6.46 -8.43 23.34
C GLU A 100 -5.96 -9.87 23.16
N ASP A 101 -6.07 -10.42 21.94
CA ASP A 101 -5.71 -11.82 21.64
C ASP A 101 -4.22 -12.02 21.28
N GLY A 102 -3.43 -10.95 21.35
CA GLY A 102 -2.01 -10.95 20.99
C GLY A 102 -1.74 -10.94 19.48
N SER A 103 -2.75 -10.65 18.65
CA SER A 103 -2.59 -10.63 17.18
C SER A 103 -2.02 -9.33 16.61
N ILE A 104 -1.76 -8.32 17.45
CA ILE A 104 -1.12 -7.06 17.03
C ILE A 104 0.40 -7.26 16.89
N GLU A 105 0.96 -8.17 17.69
CA GLU A 105 2.39 -8.45 17.82
C GLU A 105 2.93 -9.40 16.75
N GLU A 106 2.06 -10.06 15.98
CA GLU A 106 2.38 -11.07 14.93
C GLU A 106 2.51 -10.46 13.53
#